data_AF-A0A354FEM5-F1
#
_entry.id   AF-A0A354FEM5-F1
#
_cell.length_a   1.000
_cell.length_b   1.000
_cell.length_c   1.000
_cell.angle_alpha   90.00
_cell.angle_beta   90.00
_cell.angle_gamma   90.00
#
_symmetry.space_group_name_H-M   'P 1'
#
loop_
_entity.id
_entity.type
_entity.pdbx_description
1 polymer ?
#
loop_
_entity_poly.entity_id
_entity_poly.type
_entity_poly.pdbx_seq_one_letter_code
_entity_poly.pdbx_strand_id
1 'polypeptide(L)' 'TQPDRRRGRGRKIASPPVKELVAGALPVYQPASAEELIDVIEQHKIKPDVIVVVAYGMLLPLEVLNLPPLGCVN' A
#
# COMPACT_ATOMS: atom_id res chain seq x y z
N THR A 1 0.21 -2.08 1.22
CA THR A 1 -0.78 -3.19 1.17
C THR A 1 -1.89 -2.92 2.16
N GLN A 2 -3.03 -3.61 2.11
CA GLN A 2 -4.12 -3.43 3.10
C GLN A 2 -3.62 -3.71 4.53
N PRO A 3 -4.21 -3.10 5.57
CA PRO A 3 -3.95 -3.48 6.95
C PRO A 3 -4.26 -4.96 7.22
N ASP A 4 -3.63 -5.52 8.25
CA ASP A 4 -3.95 -6.87 8.72
C ASP A 4 -5.42 -6.90 9.17
N ARG A 5 -6.16 -7.91 8.70
CA ARG A 5 -7.61 -8.01 8.95
C ARG A 5 -7.99 -9.42 9.37
N ARG A 6 -9.11 -9.52 10.08
CA ARG A 6 -9.67 -10.82 10.50
C ARG A 6 -10.16 -11.58 9.27
N ARG A 7 -9.70 -12.82 9.07
CA ARG A 7 -10.06 -13.66 7.92
C ARG A 7 -10.44 -15.09 8.35
N GLY A 8 -11.28 -15.74 7.55
CA GLY A 8 -11.65 -17.16 7.72
C GLY A 8 -12.57 -17.45 8.92
N ARG A 9 -12.83 -18.74 9.15
CA ARG A 9 -13.56 -19.22 10.33
C ARG A 9 -12.70 -19.00 11.58
N GLY A 10 -13.29 -18.50 12.66
CA GLY A 10 -12.57 -18.12 13.87
C GLY A 10 -11.92 -16.74 13.86
N ARG A 11 -12.02 -15.99 12.75
CA ARG A 11 -11.65 -14.56 12.64
C ARG A 11 -10.26 -14.22 13.21
N LYS A 12 -9.27 -15.09 12.99
CA LYS A 12 -7.89 -14.80 13.35
C LYS A 12 -7.38 -13.63 12.50
N ILE A 13 -6.52 -12.80 13.10
CA ILE A 13 -5.81 -11.74 12.37
C ILE A 13 -4.86 -12.43 11.40
N ALA A 14 -4.92 -12.04 10.13
CA ALA A 14 -4.04 -12.54 9.09
C ALA A 14 -3.41 -11.36 8.34
N SER A 15 -2.14 -11.51 8.00
CA SER A 15 -1.42 -10.58 7.15
C SER A 15 -1.86 -10.76 5.68
N PRO A 16 -1.85 -9.69 4.86
CA PRO A 16 -2.03 -9.84 3.43
C PRO A 16 -0.87 -10.66 2.81
N PRO A 17 -1.10 -11.49 1.77
CA PRO A 17 -0.06 -12.32 1.17
C PRO A 17 1.17 -11.53 0.67
N VAL A 18 0.96 -10.32 0.13
CA VAL A 18 2.05 -9.45 -0.32
C VAL A 18 2.96 -9.03 0.84
N LYS A 19 2.39 -8.78 2.03
CA LYS A 19 3.18 -8.45 3.24
C LYS A 19 4.02 -9.65 3.68
N GLU A 20 3.41 -10.84 3.69
CA GLU A 20 4.11 -12.08 4.07
C GLU A 20 5.28 -12.37 3.13
N LEU A 21 5.08 -12.18 1.83
CA LEU A 21 6.09 -12.47 0.81
C LEU A 21 7.35 -11.60 0.95
N VAL A 22 7.21 -10.33 1.29
CA VAL A 22 8.33 -9.37 1.34
C VAL A 22 8.80 -9.07 2.76
N ALA A 23 8.30 -9.80 3.75
CA ALA A 23 8.59 -9.57 5.16
C ALA A 23 10.11 -9.59 5.42
N GLY A 24 10.65 -8.46 5.89
CA GLY A 24 12.07 -8.29 6.19
C GLY A 24 12.97 -8.01 4.97
N ALA A 25 12.43 -8.06 3.75
CA ALA A 25 13.18 -7.77 2.52
C ALA A 25 12.93 -6.35 1.99
N LEU A 26 11.72 -5.82 2.16
CA LEU A 26 11.33 -4.49 1.70
C LEU A 26 10.53 -3.74 2.77
N PRO A 27 10.57 -2.40 2.79
CA PRO A 27 9.62 -1.61 3.57
C PRO A 27 8.18 -1.94 3.18
N VAL A 28 7.33 -2.19 4.18
CA VAL A 28 5.91 -2.45 3.98
C VAL A 28 5.10 -1.39 4.70
N TYR A 29 4.29 -0.66 3.94
CA TYR A 29 3.34 0.31 4.46
C TYR A 29 1.92 -0.24 4.37
N GLN A 30 1.13 -0.01 5.43
CA GLN A 30 -0.25 -0.48 5.55
C GLN A 30 -1.23 0.65 5.90
N PRO A 31 -1.31 1.72 5.09
CA PRO A 31 -2.25 2.79 5.37
C PRO A 31 -3.69 2.25 5.33
N ALA A 32 -4.52 2.72 6.25
CA ALA A 32 -5.94 2.36 6.34
C ALA A 32 -6.84 3.28 5.50
N SER A 33 -6.33 4.43 5.05
CA SER A 33 -7.05 5.39 4.21
C SER A 33 -6.14 6.06 3.17
N ALA A 34 -6.74 6.89 2.30
CA ALA A 34 -6.01 7.67 1.30
C ALA A 34 -5.16 8.77 1.95
N GLU A 35 -5.67 9.39 3.02
CA GLU A 35 -4.96 10.40 3.80
C GLU A 35 -3.72 9.80 4.46
N GLU A 36 -3.86 8.63 5.09
CA GLU A 36 -2.72 7.94 5.72
C GLU A 36 -1.69 7.49 4.67
N LEU A 37 -2.11 7.15 3.45
CA LEU A 37 -1.19 6.85 2.36
C LEU A 37 -0.36 8.08 1.98
N ILE A 38 -0.96 9.27 1.92
CA ILE A 38 -0.26 10.53 1.66
C ILE A 38 0.74 10.81 2.79
N ASP A 39 0.31 10.70 4.05
CA ASP A 39 1.17 10.90 5.22
C ASP A 39 2.41 9.99 5.18
N VAL A 40 2.22 8.71 4.86
CA VAL A 40 3.30 7.73 4.70
C VAL A 40 4.30 8.18 3.62
N ILE A 41 3.80 8.62 2.47
CA ILE A 41 4.63 9.07 1.34
C ILE A 41 5.47 10.27 1.76
N GLU A 42 4.87 11.24 2.44
CA GLU A 42 5.55 12.46 2.90
C GLU A 42 6.58 12.17 3.99
N GLN A 43 6.19 11.43 5.03
CA GLN A 43 7.05 11.10 6.17
C GLN A 43 8.29 10.32 5.74
N HIS A 44 8.13 9.38 4.80
CA HIS A 44 9.23 8.57 4.28
C HIS A 44 9.89 9.15 3.03
N LYS A 45 9.47 10.35 2.57
CA LYS A 45 10.01 11.05 1.41
C LYS A 45 10.07 10.17 0.16
N ILE A 46 9.02 9.38 -0.06
CA ILE A 46 8.94 8.41 -1.15
C ILE A 46 8.81 9.16 -2.48
N LYS A 47 9.76 8.96 -3.38
CA LYS A 47 9.83 9.60 -4.71
C LYS A 47 9.99 8.53 -5.79
N PRO A 48 8.91 7.83 -6.16
CA PRO A 48 8.98 6.74 -7.11
C PRO A 48 9.01 7.27 -8.55
N ASP A 49 9.72 6.59 -9.45
CA ASP A 49 9.62 6.88 -10.89
C ASP A 49 8.29 6.37 -11.49
N VAL A 50 7.77 5.26 -10.95
CA VAL A 50 6.51 4.60 -11.35
C VAL A 50 5.85 3.96 -10.13
N ILE A 51 4.51 3.92 -10.11
CA ILE A 51 3.74 3.14 -9.13
C ILE A 51 3.03 2.00 -9.85
N VAL A 52 3.25 0.77 -9.37
CA VAL A 52 2.58 -0.43 -9.87
C VAL A 52 1.52 -0.87 -8.87
N VAL A 53 0.28 -0.97 -9.33
CA VAL A 53 -0.89 -1.34 -8.54
C VAL A 53 -1.36 -2.71 -9.01
N VAL A 54 -1.59 -3.65 -8.10
CA VAL A 54 -2.21 -4.93 -8.44
C VAL A 54 -3.15 -5.31 -7.31
N ALA A 55 -4.45 -5.38 -7.59
CA ALA A 55 -5.48 -5.78 -6.62
C ALA A 55 -5.37 -5.09 -5.23
N TYR A 56 -5.03 -3.80 -5.22
CA TYR A 56 -4.71 -3.05 -4.00
C TYR A 56 -5.91 -2.88 -3.04
N GLY A 57 -7.12 -2.75 -3.60
CA GLY A 57 -8.36 -2.68 -2.84
C GLY A 57 -8.62 -1.34 -2.14
N MET A 58 -7.86 -0.29 -2.46
CA MET A 58 -8.16 1.11 -2.09
C MET A 58 -8.04 1.98 -3.33
N LEU A 59 -8.81 3.07 -3.36
CA LEU A 59 -8.67 4.10 -4.39
C LEU A 59 -7.38 4.88 -4.12
N LEU A 60 -6.63 5.16 -5.18
CA LEU A 60 -5.50 6.08 -5.11
C LEU A 60 -6.03 7.52 -5.27
N PRO A 61 -5.71 8.44 -4.34
CA PRO A 61 -6.06 9.84 -4.49
C PRO A 61 -5.24 10.48 -5.62
N LEU A 62 -5.71 11.61 -6.15
CA LEU A 62 -5.11 12.27 -7.32
C LEU A 62 -3.66 12.70 -7.08
N GLU A 63 -3.35 13.09 -5.85
CA GLU A 63 -2.02 13.45 -5.36
C GLU A 63 -1.03 12.30 -5.53
N VAL A 64 -1.47 11.07 -5.26
CA VAL A 64 -0.64 9.86 -5.44
C VAL A 64 -0.52 9.48 -6.91
N LEU A 65 -1.61 9.65 -7.69
CA LEU A 65 -1.58 9.37 -9.13
C LEU A 65 -0.60 10.29 -9.88
N ASN A 66 -0.49 11.54 -9.44
CA ASN A 66 0.39 12.55 -10.04
C ASN A 66 1.82 12.55 -9.47
N LEU A 67 2.11 11.73 -8.46
CA LEU A 67 3.42 11.67 -7.80
C LEU A 67 4.53 11.12 -8.74
N PRO A 68 4.38 9.93 -9.36
CA PRO A 68 5.41 9.37 -10.22
C PRO A 68 5.41 10.03 -11.61
N PRO A 69 6.57 10.41 -12.17
CA PRO A 69 6.67 10.99 -13.52
C PRO A 69 6.22 10.02 -14.63
N LEU A 70 6.36 8.71 -14.43
CA LEU A 70 5.86 7.69 -15.38
C LEU A 70 4.42 7.24 -15.09
N GLY A 71 3.76 7.85 -14.11
CA GLY A 71 2.39 7.56 -13.74
C GLY A 71 2.20 6.28 -12.92
N CYS A 72 0.93 5.90 -12.79
CA CYS A 72 0.50 4.68 -12.11
C CYS A 72 -0.02 3.65 -13.14
N VAL A 73 0.43 2.41 -13.03
CA VAL A 73 -0.04 1.28 -13.86
C VAL A 73 -0.79 0.26 -13.01
N ASN A 74 -1.86 -0.32 -13.54
CA ASN A 74 -2.70 -1.33 -12.87
C ASN A 74 -2.94 -2.53 -13.79
#